data_AF-A0A2T3M4P8-F1
#
_entry.id   AF-A0A2T3M4P8-F1
#
_cell.length_a   1.000
_cell.length_b   1.000
_cell.length_c   1.000
_cell.angle_alpha   90.00
_cell.angle_beta   90.00
_cell.angle_gamma   90.00
#
_symmetry.space_group_name_H-M   'P 1'
#
loop_
_entity.id
_entity.type
_entity.pdbx_description
1 polymer ?
#
loop_
_entity_poly.entity_id
_entity_poly.type
_entity_poly.pdbx_seq_one_letter_code
_entity_poly.pdbx_strand_id
1 'polypeptide(L)'
;MLKLLSWVVGLCLLATTNTASASGPACRARFMNPIIDICWECIFPITLGSVPLIPSKRPDTKNPTMPISFCPKPPPIFMQVGLNIGYWEPYAITDVTRVPFCMVNLGFSLGGGMSQQIGGASTHKDKADGSDGAFYQAHWYKYPLIYWLQILQSAACMSLDNFDIGYLTELDPFWDDDELSFILNPEVILFGNPIAQL
;
A
#
# COMPACT_ATOMS: atom_id res chain seq x y z
N MET A 1 7.48 22.69 48.36
CA MET A 1 8.17 23.30 47.19
C MET A 1 8.80 22.24 46.28
N LEU A 2 9.58 21.27 46.78
CA LEU A 2 10.18 20.20 45.96
C LEU A 2 9.20 19.36 45.12
N LYS A 3 8.01 19.04 45.66
CA LYS A 3 6.99 18.23 44.95
C LYS A 3 6.36 18.96 43.75
N LEU A 4 6.23 20.29 43.83
CA LEU A 4 5.70 21.11 42.74
C LEU A 4 6.71 21.21 41.59
N LEU A 5 8.00 21.34 41.93
CA LEU A 5 9.08 21.38 40.94
C LEU A 5 9.19 20.06 40.16
N SER A 6 9.02 18.92 40.84
CA SER A 6 9.04 17.60 40.19
C SER A 6 7.88 17.41 39.21
N TRP A 7 6.69 17.94 39.52
CA TRP A 7 5.53 17.86 38.63
C TRP A 7 5.65 18.78 37.42
N VAL A 8 6.24 19.98 37.59
CA VAL A 8 6.50 20.92 36.49
C VAL A 8 7.60 20.38 35.56
N VAL A 9 8.65 19.75 36.09
CA VAL A 9 9.70 19.10 35.28
C VAL A 9 9.13 17.90 34.50
N GLY A 10 8.27 17.08 35.12
CA GLY A 10 7.58 15.98 34.44
C GLY A 10 6.66 16.45 33.31
N LEU A 11 5.96 17.57 33.50
CA LEU A 11 5.09 18.16 32.48
C LEU A 11 5.88 18.77 31.30
N CYS A 12 7.06 19.35 31.56
CA CYS A 12 7.97 19.83 30.50
C CYS A 12 8.61 18.70 29.68
N LEU A 13 8.86 17.54 30.30
CA LEU A 13 9.38 16.35 29.60
C LEU A 13 8.33 15.70 28.68
N LEU A 14 7.03 15.83 28.99
CA LEU A 14 5.92 15.40 28.12
C LEU A 14 5.62 16.38 26.98
N ALA A 15 5.91 17.68 27.17
CA ALA A 15 5.72 18.72 26.17
C ALA A 15 6.83 18.78 25.09
N THR A 16 7.91 18.00 25.25
CA THR A 16 9.02 17.89 24.30
C THR A 16 8.99 16.57 23.54
N THR A 17 7.80 16.16 23.08
CA THR A 17 7.71 15.17 22.01
C THR A 17 8.04 15.88 20.70
N ASN A 18 9.34 16.00 20.41
CA ASN A 18 9.78 16.33 19.06
C ASN A 18 9.18 15.30 18.11
N THR A 19 8.25 15.72 17.25
CA THR A 19 7.92 14.98 16.03
C THR A 19 9.16 14.99 15.15
N ALA A 20 10.04 14.01 15.36
CA ALA A 20 11.16 13.76 14.48
C ALA A 20 10.61 13.33 13.12
N SER A 21 10.29 14.31 12.27
CA SER A 21 10.13 14.08 10.84
C SER A 21 11.53 13.98 10.27
N ALA A 22 12.13 12.79 10.36
CA ALA A 22 13.37 12.47 9.67
C ALA A 22 13.04 12.26 8.18
N SER A 23 12.64 13.33 7.49
CA SER A 23 12.56 13.35 6.04
C SER A 23 13.58 14.36 5.55
N GLY A 24 14.64 13.90 4.87
CA GLY A 24 15.52 14.82 4.14
C GLY A 24 14.72 15.68 3.16
N PRO A 25 15.24 16.84 2.71
CA PRO A 25 14.50 17.79 1.87
C PRO A 25 13.95 17.20 0.55
N ALA A 26 14.47 16.04 0.12
CA ALA A 26 14.02 15.32 -1.06
C ALA A 26 12.87 14.31 -0.79
N CYS A 27 12.66 13.88 0.45
CA CYS A 27 11.59 12.93 0.81
C CYS A 27 10.36 13.71 1.27
N ARG A 28 9.37 13.89 0.38
CA ARG A 28 8.10 14.52 0.73
C ARG A 28 7.06 13.46 1.10
N ALA A 29 7.16 12.95 2.31
CA ALA A 29 6.24 11.94 2.82
C ALA A 29 5.03 12.59 3.51
N ARG A 30 3.83 12.01 3.32
CA ARG A 30 2.60 12.38 4.02
C ARG A 30 1.81 11.12 4.30
N PHE A 31 1.50 10.86 5.57
CA PHE A 31 0.62 9.76 5.92
C PHE A 31 -0.72 9.89 5.19
N MET A 32 -1.12 8.83 4.48
CA MET A 32 -2.36 8.78 3.73
C MET A 32 -3.55 8.90 4.69
N ASN A 33 -4.42 9.89 4.48
CA ASN A 33 -5.60 10.03 5.32
C ASN A 33 -6.69 9.06 4.85
N PRO A 34 -7.08 8.07 5.68
CA PRO A 34 -8.00 7.04 5.25
C PRO A 34 -9.42 7.55 4.99
N ILE A 35 -9.76 8.77 5.42
CA ILE A 35 -11.09 9.36 5.24
C ILE A 35 -11.19 10.13 3.94
N ILE A 36 -10.18 10.93 3.58
CA ILE A 36 -10.27 11.87 2.46
C ILE A 36 -9.49 11.45 1.21
N ASP A 37 -8.41 10.70 1.37
CA ASP A 37 -7.53 10.35 0.25
C ASP A 37 -7.94 9.03 -0.43
N ILE A 38 -8.97 8.37 0.12
CA ILE A 38 -9.49 7.09 -0.38
C ILE A 38 -10.78 7.33 -1.15
N CYS A 39 -10.89 6.69 -2.31
CA CYS A 39 -12.11 6.74 -3.11
C CYS A 39 -13.22 5.91 -2.47
N TRP A 40 -13.99 6.51 -1.56
CA TRP A 40 -15.13 5.84 -0.92
C TRP A 40 -16.27 5.51 -1.87
N GLU A 41 -16.40 6.27 -2.95
CA GLU A 41 -17.35 5.91 -4.01
C GLU A 41 -16.95 4.57 -4.65
N CYS A 42 -15.66 4.25 -4.70
CA CYS A 42 -15.13 3.06 -5.33
C CYS A 42 -15.50 1.77 -4.61
N ILE A 43 -16.04 1.83 -3.38
CA ILE A 43 -16.56 0.66 -2.67
C ILE A 43 -17.77 0.02 -3.36
N PHE A 44 -18.48 0.81 -4.17
CA PHE A 44 -19.72 0.40 -4.82
C PHE A 44 -19.47 -0.32 -6.16
N PRO A 45 -20.31 -1.30 -6.52
CA PRO A 45 -21.60 -1.61 -5.90
C PRO A 45 -21.48 -2.44 -4.62
N ILE A 46 -22.43 -2.25 -3.70
CA ILE A 46 -22.60 -3.14 -2.54
C ILE A 46 -23.74 -4.10 -2.85
N THR A 47 -23.45 -5.40 -2.79
CA THR A 47 -24.38 -6.48 -3.15
C THR A 47 -24.56 -7.46 -2.00
N LEU A 48 -25.72 -8.13 -1.95
CA LEU A 48 -25.98 -9.23 -1.04
C LEU A 48 -26.38 -10.45 -1.87
N GLY A 49 -25.44 -11.37 -2.05
CA GLY A 49 -25.55 -12.40 -3.08
C GLY A 49 -25.71 -11.78 -4.47
N SER A 50 -26.75 -12.18 -5.20
CA SER A 50 -27.04 -11.65 -6.55
C SER A 50 -27.79 -10.31 -6.56
N VAL A 51 -28.26 -9.83 -5.40
CA VAL A 51 -29.09 -8.63 -5.32
C VAL A 51 -28.22 -7.41 -5.04
N PRO A 52 -28.19 -6.39 -5.93
CA PRO A 52 -27.50 -5.14 -5.64
C PRO A 52 -28.30 -4.33 -4.61
N LEU A 53 -27.70 -4.04 -3.45
CA LEU A 53 -28.29 -3.17 -2.43
C LEU A 53 -28.07 -1.70 -2.79
N ILE A 54 -26.85 -1.37 -3.21
CA ILE A 54 -26.47 -0.04 -3.68
C ILE A 54 -25.84 -0.19 -5.06
N PRO A 55 -26.58 0.13 -6.14
CA PRO A 55 -26.06 0.03 -7.48
C PRO A 55 -25.03 1.13 -7.75
N SER A 56 -24.07 0.84 -8.60
CA SER A 56 -23.01 1.77 -9.01
C SER A 56 -22.77 1.63 -10.51
N LYS A 57 -22.15 2.65 -11.12
CA LYS A 57 -21.72 2.60 -12.53
C LYS A 57 -20.37 1.90 -12.71
N ARG A 58 -19.67 1.57 -11.61
CA ARG A 58 -18.37 0.92 -11.66
C ARG A 58 -18.52 -0.56 -12.02
N PRO A 59 -17.55 -1.14 -12.74
CA PRO A 59 -17.55 -2.57 -13.04
C PRO A 59 -17.48 -3.37 -11.74
N ASP A 60 -18.18 -4.49 -11.70
CA ASP A 60 -18.16 -5.44 -10.60
C ASP A 60 -17.87 -6.84 -11.14
N THR A 61 -17.33 -7.68 -10.27
CA THR A 61 -17.11 -9.10 -10.55
C THR A 61 -18.41 -9.90 -10.35
N LYS A 62 -18.42 -11.17 -10.76
CA LYS A 62 -19.60 -12.01 -10.58
C LYS A 62 -19.78 -12.37 -9.11
N ASN A 63 -20.78 -11.77 -8.46
CA ASN A 63 -21.15 -12.09 -7.08
C ASN A 63 -21.85 -13.46 -6.97
N PRO A 64 -21.72 -14.14 -5.82
CA PRO A 64 -22.39 -15.42 -5.57
C PRO A 64 -23.92 -15.27 -5.63
N THR A 65 -24.63 -16.27 -6.15
CA THR A 65 -26.09 -16.18 -6.33
C THR A 65 -26.85 -16.11 -5.01
N MET A 66 -26.41 -16.89 -4.01
CA MET A 66 -27.08 -17.01 -2.72
C MET A 66 -26.56 -15.94 -1.74
N PRO A 67 -27.45 -15.26 -0.99
CA PRO A 67 -27.05 -14.27 0.00
C PRO A 67 -26.47 -14.87 1.28
N ILE A 68 -26.61 -16.19 1.46
CA ILE A 68 -26.16 -16.92 2.66
C ILE A 68 -25.11 -17.95 2.24
N SER A 69 -24.02 -18.03 3.00
CA SER A 69 -22.95 -19.02 2.87
C SER A 69 -22.51 -19.56 4.22
N PHE A 70 -21.71 -20.62 4.21
CA PHE A 70 -21.11 -21.17 5.43
C PHE A 70 -19.61 -20.86 5.45
N CYS A 71 -19.14 -20.26 6.53
CA CYS A 71 -17.73 -19.93 6.73
C CYS A 71 -17.09 -20.89 7.74
N PRO A 72 -15.84 -21.32 7.51
CA PRO A 72 -15.12 -22.13 8.48
C PRO A 72 -14.84 -21.30 9.74
N LYS A 73 -15.11 -21.87 10.92
CA LYS A 73 -14.85 -21.24 12.22
C LYS A 73 -14.01 -22.17 13.10
N PRO A 74 -13.14 -21.63 13.99
CA PRO A 74 -12.46 -22.44 14.99
C PRO A 74 -13.46 -23.21 15.90
N PRO A 75 -13.05 -24.36 16.48
CA PRO A 75 -13.90 -25.21 17.34
C PRO A 75 -14.57 -24.41 18.48
N PRO A 76 -15.80 -24.77 18.94
CA PRO A 76 -16.51 -26.06 18.79
C PRO A 76 -17.52 -26.13 17.63
N ILE A 77 -17.76 -25.03 16.92
CA ILE A 77 -18.67 -24.98 15.76
C ILE A 77 -17.79 -24.78 14.53
N PHE A 78 -17.64 -25.82 13.72
CA PHE A 78 -16.74 -25.80 12.55
C PHE A 78 -17.28 -24.96 11.38
N MET A 79 -18.58 -24.64 11.37
CA MET A 79 -19.23 -23.87 10.31
C MET A 79 -20.21 -22.85 10.89
N GLN A 80 -20.07 -21.59 10.49
CA GLN A 80 -20.99 -20.51 10.87
C GLN A 80 -21.75 -20.04 9.62
N VAL A 81 -23.04 -19.73 9.79
CA VAL A 81 -23.85 -19.06 8.75
C VAL A 81 -23.36 -17.62 8.59
N GLY A 82 -22.90 -17.28 7.40
CA GLY A 82 -22.43 -15.96 6.99
C GLY A 82 -23.31 -15.36 5.90
N LEU A 83 -23.16 -14.05 5.69
CA LEU A 83 -23.78 -13.32 4.60
C LEU A 83 -22.74 -13.09 3.51
N ASN A 84 -23.14 -13.32 2.27
CA ASN A 84 -22.32 -12.99 1.11
C ASN A 84 -22.53 -11.52 0.74
N ILE A 85 -21.68 -10.66 1.26
CA ILE A 85 -21.68 -9.23 0.94
C ILE A 85 -20.56 -8.97 -0.08
N GLY A 86 -20.92 -8.50 -1.28
CA GLY A 86 -19.95 -8.08 -2.29
C GLY A 86 -19.71 -6.58 -2.20
N TYR A 87 -18.45 -6.17 -2.18
CA TYR A 87 -18.00 -4.77 -2.22
C TYR A 87 -16.52 -4.72 -2.65
N TRP A 88 -16.09 -3.56 -3.13
CA TRP A 88 -14.68 -3.33 -3.47
C TRP A 88 -13.90 -2.80 -2.27
N GLU A 89 -12.86 -3.51 -1.86
CA GLU A 89 -11.95 -3.01 -0.82
C GLU A 89 -10.54 -2.71 -1.36
N PRO A 90 -9.88 -1.66 -0.85
CA PRO A 90 -8.45 -1.52 -1.05
C PRO A 90 -7.77 -2.66 -0.29
N TYR A 91 -7.04 -3.52 -1.01
CA TYR A 91 -6.29 -4.63 -0.40
C TYR A 91 -4.80 -4.30 -0.26
N ALA A 92 -4.29 -3.44 -1.15
CA ALA A 92 -2.90 -3.02 -1.18
C ALA A 92 -2.77 -1.61 -1.74
N ILE A 93 -1.68 -0.96 -1.36
CA ILE A 93 -1.27 0.33 -1.88
C ILE A 93 0.21 0.27 -2.24
N THR A 94 0.55 0.83 -3.40
CA THR A 94 1.93 0.98 -3.83
C THR A 94 2.27 2.45 -3.79
N ASP A 95 3.35 2.78 -3.11
CA ASP A 95 3.92 4.11 -3.18
C ASP A 95 5.09 4.12 -4.16
N VAL A 96 5.40 5.31 -4.70
CA VAL A 96 6.49 5.47 -5.67
C VAL A 96 7.29 6.69 -5.27
N THR A 97 8.59 6.51 -5.09
CA THR A 97 9.52 7.55 -4.64
C THR A 97 10.81 7.51 -5.44
N ARG A 98 11.50 8.65 -5.51
CA ARG A 98 12.85 8.73 -6.06
C ARG A 98 13.93 8.49 -5.00
N VAL A 99 13.58 8.75 -3.74
CA VAL A 99 14.49 8.65 -2.61
C VAL A 99 14.28 7.26 -1.99
N PRO A 100 15.34 6.45 -1.86
CA PRO A 100 15.24 5.12 -1.29
C PRO A 100 14.79 5.19 0.15
N PHE A 101 13.97 4.22 0.57
CA PHE A 101 13.39 4.12 1.92
C PHE A 101 12.50 5.30 2.34
N CYS A 102 12.09 6.16 1.41
CA CYS A 102 11.14 7.22 1.67
C CYS A 102 9.71 6.69 1.53
N MET A 103 9.08 6.32 2.67
CA MET A 103 7.73 5.79 2.70
C MET A 103 6.72 6.93 2.54
N VAL A 104 6.42 7.32 1.30
CA VAL A 104 5.66 8.54 1.02
C VAL A 104 4.23 8.45 1.56
N ASN A 105 3.62 7.26 1.49
CA ASN A 105 2.26 7.02 2.00
C ASN A 105 2.20 6.82 3.52
N LEU A 106 3.33 6.53 4.18
CA LEU A 106 3.39 6.40 5.64
C LEU A 106 3.87 7.65 6.36
N GLY A 107 4.39 8.65 5.62
CA GLY A 107 4.76 9.93 6.21
C GLY A 107 6.13 9.97 6.87
N PHE A 108 6.95 8.92 6.71
CA PHE A 108 8.29 8.88 7.28
C PHE A 108 9.30 8.22 6.34
N SER A 109 10.58 8.44 6.59
CA SER A 109 11.66 7.72 5.91
C SER A 109 12.16 6.63 6.85
N LEU A 110 12.29 5.39 6.38
CA LEU A 110 13.14 4.42 7.07
C LEU A 110 14.58 4.92 6.89
N GLY A 111 15.29 5.18 7.99
CA GLY A 111 16.69 5.59 7.93
C GLY A 111 17.53 4.46 7.34
N GLY A 112 17.82 4.51 6.04
CA GLY A 112 18.63 3.54 5.32
C GLY A 112 19.57 4.30 4.38
N GLY A 113 20.84 4.39 4.75
CA GLY A 113 21.88 5.20 4.09
C GLY A 113 22.33 4.66 2.72
N MET A 114 21.41 4.35 1.82
CA MET A 114 21.71 3.91 0.46
C MET A 114 21.59 5.08 -0.53
N SER A 115 22.42 6.12 -0.36
CA SER A 115 22.43 7.28 -1.27
C SER A 115 22.80 6.93 -2.72
N GLN A 116 23.38 5.74 -2.94
CA GLN A 116 23.77 5.21 -4.25
C GLN A 116 22.55 4.87 -5.14
N GLN A 117 21.36 4.66 -4.57
CA GLN A 117 20.13 4.28 -5.30
C GLN A 117 19.09 5.41 -5.37
N ILE A 118 19.54 6.67 -5.21
CA ILE A 118 18.66 7.82 -5.41
C ILE A 118 18.38 7.96 -6.91
N GLY A 119 17.14 7.66 -7.30
CA GLY A 119 16.68 7.77 -8.68
C GLY A 119 16.48 9.23 -9.11
N GLY A 120 16.75 9.53 -10.37
CA GLY A 120 16.63 10.86 -10.96
C GLY A 120 16.28 10.77 -12.44
N ALA A 121 15.57 11.76 -12.98
CA ALA A 121 15.48 11.91 -14.42
C ALA A 121 16.74 12.69 -14.84
N SER A 122 17.57 12.13 -15.72
CA SER A 122 18.72 12.87 -16.24
C SER A 122 18.22 14.02 -17.13
N THR A 123 18.16 15.25 -16.60
CA THR A 123 17.74 16.43 -17.37
C THR A 123 18.83 16.98 -18.30
N HIS A 124 19.96 16.31 -18.42
CA HIS A 124 21.11 16.73 -19.23
C HIS A 124 21.55 15.63 -20.19
N LYS A 125 20.90 15.49 -21.34
CA LYS A 125 21.51 14.93 -22.56
C LYS A 125 20.98 15.63 -23.81
N ASP A 126 21.90 15.91 -24.73
CA ASP A 126 21.61 16.40 -26.07
C ASP A 126 20.74 15.38 -26.83
N LYS A 127 19.78 15.90 -27.60
CA LYS A 127 18.64 15.23 -28.26
C LYS A 127 18.97 14.15 -29.31
N ALA A 128 19.96 13.29 -29.12
CA ALA A 128 20.42 12.41 -30.19
C ALA A 128 20.20 10.90 -30.00
N ASP A 129 20.36 10.29 -28.82
CA ASP A 129 20.40 8.80 -28.81
C ASP A 129 20.23 8.09 -27.44
N GLY A 130 19.05 8.16 -26.82
CA GLY A 130 18.77 7.31 -25.63
C GLY A 130 17.48 7.67 -24.92
N SER A 131 16.70 6.68 -24.50
CA SER A 131 15.47 6.88 -23.73
C SER A 131 15.76 7.63 -22.43
N ASP A 132 14.95 8.61 -22.08
CA ASP A 132 14.99 9.30 -20.79
C ASP A 132 14.83 8.29 -19.63
N GLY A 133 15.94 7.88 -19.04
CA GLY A 133 15.94 6.99 -17.88
C GLY A 133 15.51 7.76 -16.63
N ALA A 134 14.32 7.49 -16.13
CA ALA A 134 13.86 7.96 -14.83
C ALA A 134 13.69 6.77 -13.90
N PHE A 135 14.61 6.62 -12.95
CA PHE A 135 14.53 5.55 -11.96
C PHE A 135 13.67 5.95 -10.76
N TYR A 136 12.88 5.00 -10.28
CA TYR A 136 11.99 5.13 -9.13
C TYR A 136 12.02 3.84 -8.31
N GLN A 137 11.84 4.00 -7.01
CA GLN A 137 11.60 2.93 -6.06
C GLN A 137 10.10 2.84 -5.78
N ALA A 138 9.63 1.63 -5.52
CA ALA A 138 8.25 1.36 -5.15
C ALA A 138 8.19 0.56 -3.85
N HIS A 139 7.31 0.96 -2.94
CA HIS A 139 7.01 0.17 -1.76
C HIS A 139 5.57 -0.32 -1.84
N TRP A 140 5.39 -1.63 -1.67
CA TRP A 140 4.09 -2.26 -1.65
C TRP A 140 3.67 -2.54 -0.20
N TYR A 141 2.49 -2.04 0.16
CA TYR A 141 1.90 -2.23 1.47
C TYR A 141 0.59 -2.98 1.35
N LYS A 142 0.39 -3.91 2.27
CA LYS A 142 -0.92 -4.52 2.50
C LYS A 142 -1.77 -3.51 3.27
N TYR A 143 -2.95 -3.16 2.76
CA TYR A 143 -3.75 -2.05 3.29
C TYR A 143 -5.24 -2.41 3.45
N PRO A 144 -5.59 -3.32 4.37
CA PRO A 144 -6.95 -3.81 4.58
C PRO A 144 -7.80 -2.78 5.35
N LEU A 145 -8.12 -1.66 4.69
CA LEU A 145 -8.74 -0.49 5.32
C LEU A 145 -10.10 -0.78 5.94
N ILE A 146 -10.96 -1.54 5.24
CA ILE A 146 -12.33 -1.82 5.68
C ILE A 146 -12.33 -2.60 6.99
N TYR A 147 -11.37 -3.51 7.15
CA TYR A 147 -11.16 -4.25 8.38
C TYR A 147 -10.67 -3.33 9.52
N TRP A 148 -9.63 -2.53 9.26
CA TRP A 148 -9.03 -1.64 10.25
C TRP A 148 -9.94 -0.53 10.76
N LEU A 149 -10.72 0.09 9.87
CA LEU A 149 -11.74 1.09 10.23
C LEU A 149 -13.05 0.47 10.71
N GLN A 150 -13.14 -0.85 10.64
CA GLN A 150 -14.26 -1.63 11.14
C GLN A 150 -15.63 -1.25 10.53
N ILE A 151 -15.64 -0.82 9.26
CA ILE A 151 -16.81 -0.27 8.57
C ILE A 151 -17.84 -1.37 8.27
N LEU A 152 -17.38 -2.50 7.75
CA LEU A 152 -18.21 -3.67 7.46
C LEU A 152 -17.77 -4.82 8.37
N GLN A 153 -18.07 -4.70 9.67
CA GLN A 153 -17.68 -5.73 10.62
C GLN A 153 -18.49 -7.01 10.40
N SER A 154 -17.88 -8.00 9.76
CA SER A 154 -18.26 -9.40 9.94
C SER A 154 -17.23 -10.08 10.86
N ALA A 155 -17.66 -10.47 12.05
CA ALA A 155 -16.77 -11.01 13.08
C ALA A 155 -16.27 -12.44 12.81
N ALA A 156 -16.63 -13.05 11.67
CA ALA A 156 -16.44 -14.50 11.46
C ALA A 156 -16.05 -14.95 10.05
N CYS A 157 -16.27 -14.13 9.00
CA CYS A 157 -16.08 -14.56 7.60
C CYS A 157 -15.17 -13.63 6.78
N MET A 158 -14.76 -12.50 7.34
CA MET A 158 -13.92 -11.52 6.65
C MET A 158 -12.44 -11.92 6.77
N SER A 159 -11.64 -11.61 5.75
CA SER A 159 -10.19 -11.68 5.88
C SER A 159 -9.72 -10.72 6.97
N LEU A 160 -9.16 -11.27 8.06
CA LEU A 160 -8.61 -10.50 9.18
C LEU A 160 -7.14 -10.20 8.90
N ASP A 161 -6.92 -9.40 7.88
CA ASP A 161 -5.60 -9.04 7.44
C ASP A 161 -5.09 -7.82 8.19
N ASN A 162 -3.82 -7.82 8.56
CA ASN A 162 -3.17 -6.65 9.14
C ASN A 162 -2.43 -5.86 8.07
N PHE A 163 -2.29 -4.56 8.27
CA PHE A 163 -1.35 -3.76 7.51
C PHE A 163 0.05 -4.28 7.73
N ASP A 164 0.79 -4.37 6.63
CA ASP A 164 2.19 -4.75 6.66
C ASP A 164 2.91 -4.17 5.44
N ILE A 165 4.23 -4.02 5.57
CA ILE A 165 5.11 -3.67 4.46
C ILE A 165 5.47 -4.98 3.76
N GLY A 166 4.84 -5.25 2.62
CA GLY A 166 5.03 -6.54 1.93
C GLY A 166 6.20 -6.55 0.96
N TYR A 167 6.58 -5.40 0.40
CA TYR A 167 7.70 -5.33 -0.54
C TYR A 167 8.36 -3.96 -0.57
N LEU A 168 9.69 -3.93 -0.62
CA LEU A 168 10.51 -2.73 -0.79
C LEU A 168 11.49 -2.99 -1.92
N THR A 169 11.43 -2.20 -3.00
CA THR A 169 12.29 -2.41 -4.16
C THR A 169 13.77 -2.14 -3.86
N GLU A 170 14.09 -1.37 -2.82
CA GLU A 170 15.47 -1.11 -2.39
C GLU A 170 16.19 -2.34 -1.84
N LEU A 171 15.43 -3.31 -1.34
CA LEU A 171 15.98 -4.57 -0.81
C LEU A 171 16.10 -5.64 -1.89
N ASP A 172 15.52 -5.38 -3.06
CA ASP A 172 15.52 -6.32 -4.18
C ASP A 172 16.69 -6.02 -5.14
N PRO A 173 17.71 -6.90 -5.22
CA PRO A 173 18.80 -6.72 -6.18
C PRO A 173 18.34 -6.86 -7.64
N PHE A 174 17.18 -7.48 -7.89
CA PHE A 174 16.62 -7.62 -9.24
C PHE A 174 15.94 -6.34 -9.75
N TRP A 175 15.71 -5.34 -8.90
CA TRP A 175 14.98 -4.13 -9.28
C TRP A 175 15.82 -3.10 -10.05
N ASP A 176 17.10 -2.98 -9.70
CA ASP A 176 18.03 -1.97 -10.25
C ASP A 176 19.01 -2.57 -11.27
N ASP A 177 18.95 -3.89 -11.51
CA ASP A 177 19.85 -4.62 -12.41
C ASP A 177 19.07 -5.43 -13.43
N ASP A 178 19.10 -4.96 -14.69
CA ASP A 178 18.42 -5.59 -15.82
C ASP A 178 18.98 -6.99 -16.14
N GLU A 179 20.29 -7.23 -15.95
CA GLU A 179 20.90 -8.54 -16.18
C GLU A 179 20.44 -9.55 -15.14
N LEU A 180 20.29 -9.10 -13.89
CA LEU A 180 19.78 -9.95 -12.83
C LEU A 180 18.28 -10.19 -13.00
N SER A 181 17.50 -9.15 -13.32
CA SER A 181 16.05 -9.25 -13.58
C SER A 181 15.70 -10.22 -14.70
N PHE A 182 16.59 -10.34 -15.69
CA PHE A 182 16.48 -11.33 -16.78
C PHE A 182 16.41 -12.78 -16.29
N ILE A 183 17.00 -13.09 -15.14
CA ILE A 183 16.93 -14.43 -14.54
C ILE A 183 15.49 -14.77 -14.14
N LEU A 184 14.74 -13.78 -13.63
CA LEU A 184 13.35 -13.96 -13.20
C LEU A 184 12.36 -13.89 -14.36
N ASN A 185 12.65 -13.04 -15.35
CA ASN A 185 11.77 -12.79 -16.49
C ASN A 185 12.47 -13.13 -17.82
N PRO A 186 12.72 -14.43 -18.12
CA PRO A 186 13.36 -14.80 -19.39
C PRO A 186 12.46 -14.55 -20.61
N GLU A 187 11.15 -14.31 -20.43
CA GLU A 187 10.23 -13.99 -21.51
C GLU A 187 10.55 -12.65 -22.19
N VAL A 188 11.37 -11.79 -21.57
CA VAL A 188 11.73 -10.49 -22.15
C VAL A 188 12.49 -10.67 -23.47
N ILE A 189 13.14 -11.81 -23.72
CA ILE A 189 13.75 -12.14 -25.02
C ILE A 189 12.70 -12.20 -26.15
N LEU A 190 11.52 -12.77 -25.85
CA LEU A 190 10.47 -12.95 -26.84
C LEU A 190 9.82 -11.61 -27.22
N PHE A 191 9.64 -10.73 -26.23
CA PHE A 191 9.01 -9.41 -26.40
C PHE A 191 10.01 -8.28 -26.68
N GLY A 192 11.31 -8.53 -26.53
CA GLY A 192 12.41 -7.63 -26.88
C GLY A 192 12.73 -7.60 -28.38
N ASN A 193 12.07 -8.44 -29.20
CA ASN A 193 12.29 -8.46 -30.63
C ASN A 193 11.59 -7.27 -31.31
N PRO A 194 12.29 -6.48 -32.16
CA PRO A 194 11.70 -5.37 -32.91
C PRO A 194 10.44 -5.74 -33.71
N ILE A 195 10.31 -7.00 -34.16
CA ILE A 195 9.12 -7.48 -34.88
C ILE A 195 7.89 -7.56 -33.97
N ALA A 196 8.09 -7.85 -32.68
CA ALA A 196 7.03 -7.95 -31.68
C ALA A 196 6.62 -6.59 -31.07
N GLN A 197 7.43 -5.54 -31.29
CA GLN A 197 7.22 -4.19 -30.76
C GLN A 197 6.58 -3.21 -31.76
N LEU A 198 6.22 -3.72 -32.97
CA LEU A 198 5.54 -2.97 -34.02
C LEU A 198 4.02 -2.84 -33.76
#